data_AF-A0A5K0VZJ0-F1
#
_entry.id   AF-A0A5K0VZJ0-F1
#
_cell.length_a   1.000
_cell.length_b   1.000
_cell.length_c   1.000
_cell.angle_alpha   90.00
_cell.angle_beta   90.00
_cell.angle_gamma   90.00
#
_symmetry.space_group_name_H-M   'P 1'
#
loop_
_entity.id
_entity.type
_entity.pdbx_description
1 polymer ?
#
loop_
_entity_poly.entity_id
_entity_poly.type
_entity_poly.pdbx_seq_one_letter_code
_entity_poly.pdbx_strand_id
1 'polypeptide(L)' 'FQQRLQEVREGIHFVITATSRPKRPGEVDGKDYFFVTKEQFLSMVNNDELLEYALVYGDYKGIPKQQ' A
#
# COMPACT_ATOMS: atom_id res chain seq x y z
N PHE A 1 -13.11 -3.09 -20.44
CA PHE A 1 -13.33 -2.54 -19.09
C PHE A 1 -12.08 -1.90 -18.46
N GLN A 2 -10.84 -2.26 -18.83
CA GLN A 2 -9.62 -1.64 -18.25
C GLN A 2 -9.12 -0.35 -18.92
N GLN A 3 -9.63 0.05 -20.09
CA GLN A 3 -9.15 1.23 -20.83
C GLN A 3 -9.82 2.57 -20.43
N ARG A 4 -10.80 2.59 -19.52
CA ARG A 4 -11.62 3.78 -19.24
C ARG A 4 -11.18 4.62 -18.03
N LEU A 5 -10.03 4.29 -17.42
CA LEU A 5 -9.49 4.98 -16.24
C LEU A 5 -8.27 5.85 -16.54
N GLN A 6 -7.75 5.85 -17.77
CA GLN A 6 -6.53 6.60 -18.12
C GLN A 6 -6.80 8.07 -18.51
N GLU A 7 -8.04 8.47 -18.74
CA GLU A 7 -8.37 9.83 -19.21
C GLU A 7 -8.71 10.83 -18.10
N VAL A 8 -8.58 10.45 -16.82
CA VAL A 8 -8.96 11.31 -15.71
C VAL A 8 -7.73 11.75 -14.91
N ARG A 9 -7.31 12.98 -15.24
CA ARG A 9 -6.74 14.01 -14.35
C ARG A 9 -5.25 13.98 -14.07
N GLU A 10 -4.55 14.86 -14.79
CA GLU A 10 -3.50 15.68 -14.19
C GLU A 10 -3.98 16.17 -12.81
N GLY A 11 -3.36 15.67 -11.72
CA GLY A 11 -3.70 16.04 -10.33
C GLY A 11 -4.19 14.92 -9.41
N ILE A 12 -4.29 13.66 -9.86
CA ILE A 12 -4.52 12.53 -8.94
C ILE A 12 -3.18 12.01 -8.42
N HIS A 13 -2.89 12.27 -7.14
CA HIS A 13 -1.83 11.60 -6.42
C HIS A 13 -2.34 10.24 -5.92
N PHE A 14 -1.77 9.16 -6.46
CA PHE A 14 -2.04 7.81 -5.96
C PHE A 14 -1.20 7.56 -4.72
N VAL A 15 -1.87 7.19 -3.64
CA VAL A 15 -1.24 6.80 -2.38
C VAL A 15 -0.92 5.32 -2.46
N ILE A 16 0.36 4.97 -2.36
CA ILE A 16 0.87 3.61 -2.35
C ILE A 16 0.61 3.01 -0.96
N THR A 17 -0.08 1.88 -0.90
CA THR A 17 -0.43 1.22 0.36
C THR A 17 0.68 0.25 0.77
N ALA A 18 1.01 0.18 2.06
CA ALA A 18 1.84 -0.88 2.63
C ALA A 18 1.00 -2.13 2.91
N THR A 19 1.52 -3.31 2.55
CA THR A 19 0.83 -4.60 2.72
C THR A 19 1.79 -5.67 3.23
N SER A 20 1.33 -6.50 4.19
CA SER A 20 2.12 -7.65 4.67
C SER A 20 2.01 -8.89 3.78
N ARG A 21 1.10 -8.84 2.80
CA ARG A 21 0.87 -9.92 1.83
C ARG A 21 2.12 -10.12 0.96
N PRO A 22 2.51 -11.37 0.63
CA PRO A 22 3.55 -11.62 -0.37
C PRO A 22 3.20 -11.01 -1.72
N LYS A 23 4.21 -10.44 -2.38
CA LYS A 23 4.11 -9.90 -3.75
C LYS A 23 3.72 -10.99 -4.75
N ARG A 24 2.72 -10.73 -5.61
CA ARG A 24 2.36 -11.63 -6.73
C ARG A 24 3.27 -11.39 -7.94
N PRO A 25 3.40 -12.37 -8.85
CA PRO A 25 4.09 -12.16 -10.12
C PRO A 25 3.49 -10.98 -10.88
N GLY A 26 4.35 -10.05 -11.31
CA GLY A 26 3.96 -8.84 -12.05
C GLY A 26 3.73 -7.60 -11.18
N GLU A 27 3.64 -7.73 -9.86
CA GLU A 27 3.60 -6.58 -8.96
C GLU A 27 5.01 -6.01 -8.70
N VAL A 28 5.09 -4.70 -8.56
CA VAL A 28 6.31 -3.91 -8.34
C VAL A 28 6.22 -3.21 -6.99
N ASP A 29 7.23 -3.47 -6.16
CA ASP A 29 7.37 -2.82 -4.85
C ASP A 29 7.61 -1.33 -4.99
N GLY A 30 6.93 -0.52 -4.17
CA GLY A 30 6.99 0.95 -4.23
C GLY A 30 6.30 1.56 -5.45
N LYS A 31 5.55 0.77 -6.23
CA LYS A 31 4.67 1.26 -7.30
C LYS A 31 3.24 0.78 -7.12
N ASP A 32 3.06 -0.53 -6.94
CA ASP A 32 1.74 -1.12 -6.71
C ASP A 32 1.41 -1.12 -5.21
N TYR A 33 2.35 -1.58 -4.39
CA TYR A 33 2.28 -1.57 -2.92
C TYR A 33 3.69 -1.48 -2.34
N PHE A 34 3.82 -1.09 -1.07
CA PHE A 34 5.00 -1.41 -0.26
C PHE A 34 4.79 -2.79 0.35
N PHE A 35 5.53 -3.78 -0.15
CA PHE A 35 5.49 -5.15 0.34
C PHE A 35 6.45 -5.27 1.53
N VAL A 36 5.89 -5.19 2.73
CA VAL A 36 6.62 -5.27 3.99
C VAL A 36 6.36 -6.61 4.67
N THR A 37 7.22 -7.05 5.57
CA THR A 37 6.89 -8.18 6.44
C THR A 37 5.87 -7.77 7.49
N LYS A 38 5.26 -8.75 8.17
CA LYS A 38 4.37 -8.46 9.30
C LYS A 38 5.10 -7.71 10.41
N GLU A 39 6.34 -8.09 10.71
CA GLU A 39 7.17 -7.47 11.75
C GLU A 39 7.46 -6.01 11.41
N GLN A 40 7.80 -5.73 10.15
CA GLN A 40 8.00 -4.37 9.64
C GLN A 40 6.71 -3.56 9.74
N PHE A 41 5.58 -4.12 9.33
CA PHE A 41 4.29 -3.43 9.42
C PHE A 41 3.94 -3.05 10.87
N LEU A 42 4.13 -3.98 11.80
CA LEU A 42 3.90 -3.71 13.23
C LEU A 42 4.88 -2.65 13.77
N SER A 43 6.12 -2.63 13.29
CA SER A 43 7.06 -1.55 13.60
C SER A 43 6.54 -0.19 13.13
N MET A 44 6.01 -0.11 11.90
CA MET A 44 5.43 1.13 11.36
C MET A 44 4.22 1.60 12.19
N VAL A 45 3.37 0.67 12.64
CA VAL A 45 2.25 0.98 13.56
C VAL A 45 2.77 1.53 14.88
N ASN A 46 3.76 0.88 15.49
CA ASN A 46 4.33 1.30 16.77
C ASN A 46 5.04 2.65 16.70
N ASN A 47 5.64 2.96 15.55
CA ASN A 47 6.33 4.22 15.30
C ASN A 47 5.39 5.35 14.82
N ASP A 48 4.08 5.11 14.76
CA ASP A 48 3.08 6.07 14.27
C ASP A 48 3.39 6.56 12.83
N GLU A 49 3.87 5.66 11.96
CA GLU A 49 4.27 5.93 10.57
C GLU A 49 3.11 5.77 9.55
N LEU A 50 1.94 5.30 10.01
CA LEU A 50 0.77 5.04 9.17
C LEU A 50 -0.38 6.01 9.51
N LEU A 51 -1.03 6.58 8.49
CA LEU A 51 -2.26 7.39 8.65
C LEU A 51 -3.44 6.51 9.06
N GLU A 52 -3.57 5.37 8.38
CA GLU A 52 -4.64 4.40 8.58
C GLU A 52 -4.08 3.00 8.39
N TYR A 53 -4.61 2.02 9.13
CA TYR A 53 -4.28 0.62 8.93
C TYR A 53 -5.41 -0.33 9.34
N ALA A 54 -5.44 -1.51 8.73
CA ALA A 54 -6.40 -2.57 9.01
C ALA A 54 -5.81 -3.95 8.76
N LEU A 55 -6.39 -4.96 9.41
CA LEU A 55 -6.13 -6.37 9.12
C LEU A 55 -7.25 -6.89 8.22
N VAL A 56 -6.92 -7.28 6.99
CA VAL A 56 -7.88 -7.68 5.97
C VAL A 56 -7.53 -9.08 5.48
N TYR A 57 -8.42 -10.05 5.71
CA TYR A 57 -8.21 -11.46 5.38
C TYR A 57 -6.89 -12.06 5.92
N GLY A 58 -6.42 -11.56 7.06
CA GLY A 58 -5.15 -11.99 7.68
C GLY A 58 -3.90 -11.24 7.20
N ASP A 59 -4.03 -10.35 6.21
CA ASP A 59 -2.95 -9.47 5.76
C ASP A 59 -3.12 -8.07 6.33
N TYR A 60 -2.04 -7.47 6.83
CA TYR A 60 -2.03 -6.08 7.25
C TYR A 60 -1.97 -5.17 6.04
N LYS A 61 -2.73 -4.07 6.09
CA LYS A 61 -2.76 -3.03 5.07
C LYS A 61 -2.76 -1.68 5.74
N GLY A 62 -1.98 -0.73 5.23
CA GLY A 62 -1.94 0.61 5.80
C GLY A 62 -1.41 1.65 4.85
N ILE A 63 -1.71 2.91 5.15
CA ILE A 63 -1.31 4.07 4.36
C ILE A 63 -0.13 4.75 5.07
N PRO A 64 1.10 4.67 4.53
CA PRO A 64 2.23 5.45 5.03
C PRO A 64 1.93 6.95 5.05
N LYS A 65 2.30 7.64 6.13
CA LYS A 65 2.16 9.10 6.28
C LYS A 65 3.02 9.89 5.29
N GLN A 66 4.18 9.33 4.94
CA GLN A 66 5.17 9.97 4.09
C GLN A 66 5.17 9.28 2.72
N GLN A 67 4.72 9.98 1.68
CA GLN A 67 4.68 9.52 0.29
C GLN A 67 4.95 10.68 -0.67
#